data_AF-A0A9E5GNR7-F1
#
_entry.id   AF-A0A9E5GNR7-F1
#
_cell.length_a   1.000
_cell.length_b   1.000
_cell.length_c   1.000
_cell.angle_alpha   90.00
_cell.angle_beta   90.00
_cell.angle_gamma   90.00
#
_symmetry.space_group_name_H-M   'P 1'
#
loop_
_entity.id
_entity.type
_entity.pdbx_description
1 polymer ?
#
loop_
_entity_poly.entity_id
_entity_poly.type
_entity_poly.pdbx_seq_one_letter_code
_entity_poly.pdbx_strand_id
1 'polypeptide(L)'
;MKAQSRLFLALLIITSFQSFATDTVRVMTYNLMYYRSSTSFCDYNVNPPTVKDSAMKAIVAYAQPDIILCQEMSGQDTLGHSALLNNALNVNGVTRWTKIPWQSNGSGIVGGIFYDKEKFQYMSHGIIKKGNDGLNLTRGIDWVHLYYRDSLHGYGKDTVYLRVFNAHLKAGSQTSDENLRNKAAQALITYMYQNPSGAHRIFGGDFNVKTSQEPCYQTLVNPANTSLRFNDPINKPGNWNNVYAHRYVHTQSTRDIQTNGGCFSGGGLDDRLDQILVSDALTSGQAAFTVLPSTYRVIGNDGQHFDDAINANGNSSVPANVLNALYNLSDHLPVVVDIAVESPNVSLVDLKQWHCQILGSLTQGFRIQWNKDMSGTTYQLSNGLGQVLEQGQLSGKQLDLPSQQGLSYLIMAHPIHGRHVIKLL
;
A
#
# COMPACT_ATOMS: atom_id res chain seq x y z
N MET A 1 52.77 -42.56 -33.35
CA MET A 1 51.84 -41.43 -33.14
C MET A 1 50.84 -41.82 -32.06
N LYS A 2 50.95 -41.26 -30.86
CA LYS A 2 50.03 -41.51 -29.74
C LYS A 2 48.99 -40.39 -29.72
N ALA A 3 47.72 -40.71 -29.96
CA ALA A 3 46.63 -39.74 -29.85
C ALA A 3 46.26 -39.57 -28.36
N GLN A 4 46.42 -38.35 -27.83
CA GLN A 4 45.94 -37.97 -26.51
C GLN A 4 44.48 -37.53 -26.63
N SER A 5 43.55 -38.31 -26.06
CA SER A 5 42.15 -37.88 -25.87
C SER A 5 42.09 -36.87 -24.72
N ARG A 6 41.87 -35.59 -25.04
CA ARG A 6 41.55 -34.57 -24.03
C ARG A 6 40.05 -34.63 -23.73
N LEU A 7 39.70 -35.12 -22.55
CA LEU A 7 38.34 -35.08 -22.02
C LEU A 7 38.06 -33.65 -21.53
N PHE A 8 37.20 -32.92 -22.22
CA PHE A 8 36.71 -31.61 -21.79
C PHE A 8 35.63 -31.83 -20.70
N LEU A 9 35.94 -31.50 -19.45
CA LEU A 9 34.97 -31.49 -18.36
C LEU A 9 34.19 -30.16 -18.44
N ALA A 10 32.96 -30.20 -18.95
CA ALA A 10 32.05 -29.06 -18.91
C ALA A 10 31.50 -28.90 -17.48
N LEU A 11 31.92 -27.85 -16.78
CA LEU A 11 31.40 -27.48 -15.47
C LEU A 11 30.00 -26.87 -15.65
N LEU A 12 28.96 -27.67 -15.41
CA LEU A 12 27.56 -27.21 -15.43
C LEU A 12 27.30 -26.39 -14.16
N ILE A 13 27.36 -25.06 -14.25
CA ILE A 13 26.93 -24.17 -13.16
C ILE A 13 25.40 -24.15 -13.16
N ILE A 14 24.79 -24.96 -12.30
CA ILE A 14 23.34 -24.94 -12.04
C ILE A 14 23.08 -23.76 -11.09
N THR A 15 22.69 -22.61 -11.64
CA THR A 15 22.14 -21.51 -10.83
C THR A 15 20.71 -21.87 -10.43
N SER A 16 20.49 -22.22 -9.17
CA SER A 16 19.17 -22.38 -8.59
C SER A 16 18.47 -21.02 -8.51
N PHE A 17 17.49 -20.79 -9.38
CA PHE A 17 16.59 -19.64 -9.26
C PHE A 17 15.66 -19.86 -8.07
N GLN A 18 15.79 -19.07 -7.00
CA GLN A 18 14.79 -19.07 -5.92
C GLN A 18 13.52 -18.36 -6.42
N SER A 19 12.41 -19.08 -6.48
CA SER A 19 11.08 -18.50 -6.71
C SER A 19 10.57 -17.88 -5.41
N PHE A 20 10.61 -16.55 -5.33
CA PHE A 20 9.87 -15.81 -4.30
C PHE A 20 8.38 -15.84 -4.68
N ALA A 21 7.53 -16.16 -3.71
CA ALA A 21 6.11 -15.90 -3.86
C ALA A 21 5.91 -14.43 -3.50
N THR A 22 5.74 -13.59 -4.52
CA THR A 22 5.56 -12.15 -4.36
C THR A 22 4.08 -11.84 -4.55
N ASP A 23 3.41 -11.37 -3.50
CA ASP A 23 2.10 -10.73 -3.66
C ASP A 23 2.32 -9.26 -4.05
N THR A 24 1.30 -8.63 -4.62
CA THR A 24 1.31 -7.20 -4.92
C THR A 24 0.16 -6.52 -4.20
N VAL A 25 0.47 -5.43 -3.50
CA VAL A 25 -0.49 -4.57 -2.82
C VAL A 25 -0.56 -3.24 -3.55
N ARG A 26 -1.74 -2.88 -4.04
CA ARG A 26 -1.98 -1.56 -4.65
C ARG A 26 -2.51 -0.57 -3.62
N VAL A 27 -1.80 0.54 -3.43
CA VAL A 27 -2.28 1.65 -2.58
C VAL A 27 -2.82 2.75 -3.47
N MET A 28 -4.00 3.27 -3.12
CA MET A 28 -4.65 4.40 -3.78
C MET A 28 -4.88 5.53 -2.79
N THR A 29 -4.60 6.76 -3.17
CA THR A 29 -5.13 7.96 -2.50
C THR A 29 -6.09 8.68 -3.42
N TYR A 30 -7.19 9.20 -2.87
CA TYR A 30 -8.19 9.90 -3.65
C TYR A 30 -9.03 10.88 -2.81
N ASN A 31 -8.94 12.17 -3.13
CA ASN A 31 -9.89 13.16 -2.62
C ASN A 31 -11.26 12.95 -3.28
N LEU A 32 -12.28 12.70 -2.46
CA LEU A 32 -13.62 12.33 -2.93
C LEU A 32 -14.57 13.51 -3.08
N MET A 33 -14.12 14.75 -2.91
CA MET A 33 -14.89 15.98 -3.09
C MET A 33 -16.19 16.01 -2.28
N TYR A 34 -16.13 16.42 -1.00
CA TYR A 34 -17.28 16.48 -0.08
C TYR A 34 -18.17 15.22 -0.07
N TYR A 35 -17.59 14.02 -0.02
CA TYR A 35 -18.34 12.76 -0.05
C TYR A 35 -19.24 12.59 1.19
N ARG A 36 -20.56 12.63 0.97
CA ARG A 36 -21.60 12.64 2.03
C ARG A 36 -21.44 13.81 3.02
N SER A 37 -20.76 14.87 2.60
CA SER A 37 -20.68 16.12 3.36
C SER A 37 -21.50 17.16 2.62
N SER A 38 -22.48 17.76 3.31
CA SER A 38 -23.32 18.81 2.74
C SER A 38 -22.91 20.16 3.31
N THR A 39 -22.62 21.12 2.45
CA THR A 39 -22.37 22.52 2.80
C THR A 39 -23.37 23.43 2.09
N SER A 40 -23.32 24.74 2.36
CA SER A 40 -24.19 25.72 1.70
C SER A 40 -23.91 25.87 0.19
N PHE A 41 -22.69 25.59 -0.26
CA PHE A 41 -22.27 25.71 -1.66
C PHE A 41 -22.08 24.34 -2.35
N CYS A 42 -22.10 23.25 -1.58
CA CYS A 42 -22.00 21.89 -2.09
C CYS A 42 -22.95 20.98 -1.32
N ASP A 43 -24.24 21.04 -1.67
CA ASP A 43 -25.29 20.20 -1.10
C ASP A 43 -25.50 18.90 -1.92
N TYR A 44 -26.45 18.07 -1.51
CA TYR A 44 -26.77 16.83 -2.21
C TYR A 44 -27.53 16.99 -3.54
N ASN A 45 -27.99 18.20 -3.87
CA ASN A 45 -28.56 18.47 -5.19
C ASN A 45 -27.44 18.66 -6.20
N VAL A 46 -26.37 19.37 -5.82
CA VAL A 46 -25.23 19.67 -6.70
C VAL A 46 -24.09 18.65 -6.58
N ASN A 47 -24.01 17.86 -5.51
CA ASN A 47 -23.04 16.77 -5.33
C ASN A 47 -23.74 15.49 -4.87
N PRO A 48 -24.54 14.83 -5.74
CA PRO A 48 -25.45 13.77 -5.32
C PRO A 48 -24.72 12.53 -4.78
N PRO A 49 -25.06 12.09 -3.56
CA PRO A 49 -24.62 10.84 -2.95
C PRO A 49 -24.52 9.62 -3.89
N THR A 50 -25.58 9.33 -4.63
CA THR A 50 -25.69 8.12 -5.46
C THR A 50 -24.82 8.16 -6.72
N VAL A 51 -24.57 9.36 -7.27
CA VAL A 51 -23.65 9.56 -8.40
C VAL A 51 -22.23 9.24 -7.96
N LYS A 52 -21.82 9.73 -6.79
CA LYS A 52 -20.49 9.45 -6.22
C LYS A 52 -20.29 7.95 -5.94
N ASP A 53 -21.31 7.27 -5.40
CA ASP A 53 -21.23 5.83 -5.14
C ASP A 53 -21.04 5.03 -6.42
N SER A 54 -21.83 5.34 -7.45
CA SER A 54 -21.78 4.68 -8.75
C SER A 54 -20.44 4.92 -9.46
N ALA A 55 -19.92 6.14 -9.37
CA ALA A 55 -18.63 6.51 -9.93
C ALA A 55 -17.48 5.79 -9.21
N MET A 56 -17.47 5.82 -7.87
CA MET A 56 -16.44 5.11 -7.08
C MET A 56 -16.42 3.61 -7.37
N LYS A 57 -17.60 2.98 -7.53
CA LYS A 57 -17.71 1.57 -7.93
C LYS A 57 -17.00 1.28 -9.25
N ALA A 58 -17.21 2.12 -10.28
CA ALA A 58 -16.56 1.96 -11.57
C ALA A 58 -15.04 2.15 -11.48
N ILE A 59 -14.59 3.15 -10.71
CA ILE A 59 -13.18 3.47 -10.53
C ILE A 59 -12.45 2.37 -9.77
N VAL A 60 -13.02 1.86 -8.68
CA VAL A 60 -12.41 0.76 -7.89
C VAL A 60 -12.40 -0.54 -8.68
N ALA A 61 -13.44 -0.82 -9.46
CA ALA A 61 -13.47 -1.99 -10.35
C ALA A 61 -12.36 -1.94 -11.41
N TYR A 62 -12.00 -0.75 -11.90
CA TYR A 62 -10.87 -0.56 -12.82
C TYR A 62 -9.51 -0.57 -12.11
N ALA A 63 -9.39 0.20 -11.03
CA ALA A 63 -8.13 0.44 -10.35
C ALA A 63 -7.66 -0.77 -9.52
N GLN A 64 -8.58 -1.59 -9.01
CA GLN A 64 -8.31 -2.74 -8.13
C GLN A 64 -7.31 -2.43 -7.00
N PRO A 65 -7.53 -1.37 -6.20
CA PRO A 65 -6.68 -1.09 -5.03
C PRO A 65 -6.87 -2.15 -3.94
N ASP A 66 -5.93 -2.22 -3.01
CA ASP A 66 -6.00 -3.03 -1.78
C ASP A 66 -6.03 -2.16 -0.52
N ILE A 67 -5.54 -0.91 -0.63
CA ILE A 67 -5.65 0.12 0.40
C ILE A 67 -6.13 1.40 -0.28
N ILE A 68 -7.14 2.06 0.28
CA ILE A 68 -7.65 3.35 -0.20
C ILE A 68 -7.57 4.37 0.92
N LEU A 69 -6.92 5.49 0.63
CA LEU A 69 -6.83 6.68 1.47
C LEU A 69 -7.75 7.74 0.88
N CYS A 70 -8.90 7.94 1.50
CA CYS A 70 -9.91 8.90 1.04
C CYS A 70 -9.76 10.21 1.79
N GLN A 71 -9.90 11.32 1.08
CA GLN A 71 -10.07 12.64 1.68
C GLN A 71 -11.48 13.18 1.43
N GLU A 72 -11.84 14.20 2.19
CA GLU A 72 -13.13 14.90 2.10
C GLU A 72 -14.40 14.08 2.33
N MET A 73 -14.32 13.09 3.20
CA MET A 73 -15.52 12.39 3.68
C MET A 73 -16.22 13.22 4.76
N SER A 74 -17.53 13.02 4.96
CA SER A 74 -18.28 13.69 6.04
C SER A 74 -17.56 13.62 7.39
N GLY A 75 -17.33 14.79 7.99
CA GLY A 75 -16.74 14.92 9.32
C GLY A 75 -17.75 14.98 10.47
N GLN A 76 -19.04 14.89 10.18
CA GLN A 76 -20.12 14.98 11.18
C GLN A 76 -20.52 13.62 11.76
N ASP A 77 -20.37 12.55 10.98
CA ASP A 77 -20.82 11.21 11.35
C ASP A 77 -20.03 10.11 10.63
N THR A 78 -20.39 8.85 10.90
CA THR A 78 -19.77 7.67 10.29
C THR A 78 -20.46 7.20 9.00
N LEU A 79 -21.52 7.89 8.55
CA LEU A 79 -22.33 7.48 7.41
C LEU A 79 -21.52 7.54 6.12
N GLY A 80 -20.69 8.57 5.94
CA GLY A 80 -19.79 8.66 4.78
C GLY A 80 -18.95 7.39 4.62
N HIS A 81 -18.26 6.95 5.67
CA HIS A 81 -17.40 5.77 5.58
C HIS A 81 -18.19 4.47 5.41
N SER A 82 -19.33 4.34 6.08
CA SER A 82 -20.16 3.14 5.97
C SER A 82 -20.85 3.05 4.61
N ALA A 83 -21.29 4.18 4.05
CA ALA A 83 -21.86 4.25 2.71
C ALA A 83 -20.84 3.91 1.63
N LEU A 84 -19.62 4.46 1.68
CA LEU A 84 -18.57 4.13 0.71
C LEU A 84 -18.28 2.61 0.74
N LEU A 85 -18.14 2.05 1.94
CA LEU A 85 -17.89 0.62 2.12
C LEU A 85 -19.01 -0.23 1.52
N ASN A 86 -20.27 0.08 1.82
CA ASN A 86 -21.41 -0.78 1.47
C ASN A 86 -21.96 -0.54 0.07
N ASN A 87 -21.83 0.68 -0.48
CA ASN A 87 -22.45 1.07 -1.73
C ASN A 87 -21.47 1.12 -2.91
N ALA A 88 -20.16 1.17 -2.65
CA ALA A 88 -19.14 1.25 -3.69
C ALA A 88 -18.07 0.16 -3.61
N LEU A 89 -17.63 -0.25 -2.41
CA LEU A 89 -16.52 -1.18 -2.24
C LEU A 89 -16.96 -2.65 -2.14
N ASN A 90 -17.90 -2.96 -1.24
CA ASN A 90 -18.43 -4.32 -1.03
C ASN A 90 -19.76 -4.52 -1.77
N VAL A 91 -19.69 -4.44 -3.10
CA VAL A 91 -20.85 -4.58 -4.00
C VAL A 91 -20.56 -5.61 -5.09
N ASN A 92 -21.60 -6.05 -5.82
CA ASN A 92 -21.47 -7.03 -6.91
C ASN A 92 -20.75 -8.33 -6.49
N GLY A 93 -20.99 -8.81 -5.26
CA GLY A 93 -20.36 -10.01 -4.72
C GLY A 93 -18.96 -9.79 -4.12
N VAL A 94 -18.38 -8.58 -4.19
CA VAL A 94 -17.15 -8.25 -3.48
C VAL A 94 -17.43 -8.12 -1.98
N THR A 95 -16.65 -8.80 -1.15
CA THR A 95 -16.78 -8.76 0.32
C THR A 95 -15.47 -8.51 1.06
N ARG A 96 -14.37 -8.29 0.32
CA ARG A 96 -13.00 -8.23 0.86
C ARG A 96 -12.69 -6.93 1.60
N TRP A 97 -13.44 -5.86 1.35
CA TRP A 97 -13.14 -4.56 1.96
C TRP A 97 -13.59 -4.48 3.41
N THR A 98 -12.81 -3.75 4.20
CA THR A 98 -13.19 -3.21 5.50
C THR A 98 -12.64 -1.79 5.65
N LYS A 99 -12.98 -1.14 6.76
CA LYS A 99 -12.54 0.23 7.10
C LYS A 99 -11.99 0.29 8.51
N ILE A 100 -11.10 1.24 8.78
CA ILE A 100 -10.76 1.57 10.16
C ILE A 100 -11.93 2.30 10.85
N PRO A 101 -12.00 2.30 12.19
CA PRO A 101 -12.96 3.12 12.91
C PRO A 101 -12.79 4.62 12.59
N TRP A 102 -13.93 5.30 12.45
CA TRP A 102 -14.01 6.72 12.10
C TRP A 102 -13.21 7.59 13.06
N GLN A 103 -12.49 8.56 12.50
CA GLN A 103 -11.67 9.52 13.23
C GLN A 103 -12.10 10.94 12.87
N SER A 104 -12.07 11.85 13.84
CA SER A 104 -12.31 13.28 13.59
C SER A 104 -11.58 14.14 14.61
N ASN A 105 -11.07 15.28 14.15
CA ASN A 105 -10.57 16.38 14.98
C ASN A 105 -11.58 17.54 15.08
N GLY A 106 -12.84 17.33 14.65
CA GLY A 106 -13.88 18.36 14.59
C GLY A 106 -13.97 19.10 13.25
N SER A 107 -13.13 18.76 12.27
CA SER A 107 -13.23 19.29 10.90
C SER A 107 -14.54 18.83 10.24
N GLY A 108 -15.18 19.69 9.45
CA GLY A 108 -16.42 19.37 8.73
C GLY A 108 -16.28 18.27 7.67
N ILE A 109 -15.04 18.02 7.26
CA ILE A 109 -14.63 16.92 6.40
C ILE A 109 -13.36 16.25 6.93
N VAL A 110 -13.30 14.94 6.83
CA VAL A 110 -12.27 14.07 7.42
C VAL A 110 -11.74 13.05 6.42
N GLY A 111 -10.68 12.34 6.82
CA GLY A 111 -10.12 11.23 6.05
C GLY A 111 -10.86 9.92 6.29
N GLY A 112 -10.61 8.93 5.45
CA GLY A 112 -11.03 7.55 5.64
C GLY A 112 -9.99 6.58 5.10
N ILE A 113 -9.75 5.49 5.82
CA ILE A 113 -8.84 4.42 5.37
C ILE A 113 -9.63 3.12 5.23
N PHE A 114 -9.62 2.58 4.01
CA PHE A 114 -10.24 1.32 3.64
C PHE A 114 -9.15 0.36 3.18
N TYR A 115 -9.30 -0.91 3.49
CA TYR A 115 -8.30 -1.91 3.10
C TYR A 115 -8.93 -3.28 2.87
N ASP A 116 -8.25 -4.11 2.11
CA ASP A 116 -8.57 -5.50 1.88
C ASP A 116 -8.27 -6.33 3.15
N LYS A 117 -9.33 -6.84 3.79
CA LYS A 117 -9.25 -7.65 5.00
C LYS A 117 -8.76 -9.08 4.73
N GLU A 118 -8.72 -9.52 3.48
CA GLU A 118 -8.13 -10.79 3.08
C GLU A 118 -6.59 -10.67 3.05
N LYS A 119 -6.06 -9.49 2.67
CA LYS A 119 -4.61 -9.21 2.67
C LYS A 119 -4.07 -8.64 3.97
N PHE A 120 -4.89 -7.91 4.74
CA PHE A 120 -4.42 -7.21 5.93
C PHE A 120 -5.37 -7.34 7.11
N GLN A 121 -4.85 -7.11 8.31
CA GLN A 121 -5.65 -6.71 9.46
C GLN A 121 -4.95 -5.56 10.17
N TYR A 122 -5.73 -4.57 10.62
CA TYR A 122 -5.18 -3.53 11.48
C TYR A 122 -4.89 -4.08 12.88
N MET A 123 -3.76 -3.70 13.43
CA MET A 123 -3.41 -3.89 14.84
C MET A 123 -3.86 -2.71 15.68
N SER A 124 -3.64 -1.52 15.15
CA SER A 124 -4.02 -0.27 15.78
C SER A 124 -4.26 0.79 14.72
N HIS A 125 -4.98 1.82 15.11
CA HIS A 125 -5.27 2.98 14.28
C HIS A 125 -5.41 4.20 15.19
N GLY A 126 -5.46 5.39 14.59
CA GLY A 126 -5.71 6.62 15.32
C GLY A 126 -5.64 7.82 14.41
N ILE A 127 -5.48 8.99 15.04
CA ILE A 127 -5.44 10.28 14.36
C ILE A 127 -4.50 11.22 15.12
N ILE A 128 -3.68 11.95 14.37
CA ILE A 128 -2.84 13.02 14.88
C ILE A 128 -3.66 14.31 14.79
N LYS A 129 -4.08 14.86 15.94
CA LYS A 129 -4.98 16.04 16.01
C LYS A 129 -4.29 17.33 16.45
N LYS A 130 -3.10 17.24 17.04
CA LYS A 130 -2.40 18.36 17.67
C LYS A 130 -1.05 18.59 17.01
N GLY A 131 -0.67 19.86 16.89
CA GLY A 131 0.70 20.24 16.55
C GLY A 131 1.63 20.13 17.75
N ASN A 132 2.92 20.35 17.51
CA ASN A 132 3.95 20.34 18.56
C ASN A 132 3.76 21.45 19.60
N ASP A 133 2.97 22.47 19.28
CA ASP A 133 2.54 23.55 20.16
C ASP A 133 1.29 23.22 21.01
N GLY A 134 0.76 21.99 20.91
CA GLY A 134 -0.44 21.54 21.62
C GLY A 134 -1.77 22.09 21.07
N LEU A 135 -1.73 22.94 20.04
CA LEU A 135 -2.93 23.46 19.38
C LEU A 135 -3.46 22.48 18.34
N ASN A 136 -4.75 22.57 18.01
CA ASN A 136 -5.37 21.70 17.01
C ASN A 136 -4.74 21.93 15.62
N LEU A 137 -4.52 20.84 14.89
CA LEU A 137 -4.28 20.90 13.45
C LEU A 137 -5.58 21.29 12.75
N THR A 138 -5.47 21.99 11.61
CA THR A 138 -6.62 22.33 10.77
C THR A 138 -7.39 21.08 10.36
N ARG A 139 -6.67 20.05 9.92
CA ARG A 139 -7.19 18.71 9.60
C ARG A 139 -6.27 17.69 10.26
N GLY A 140 -6.85 16.67 10.87
CA GLY A 140 -6.06 15.59 11.48
C GLY A 140 -5.47 14.66 10.43
N ILE A 141 -4.42 13.93 10.80
CA ILE A 141 -3.80 12.89 9.97
C ILE A 141 -4.22 11.54 10.52
N ASP A 142 -5.03 10.80 9.78
CA ASP A 142 -5.44 9.46 10.16
C ASP A 142 -4.29 8.49 9.93
N TRP A 143 -4.20 7.46 10.75
CA TRP A 143 -3.19 6.42 10.55
C TRP A 143 -3.71 5.04 10.94
N VAL A 144 -3.14 4.03 10.29
CA VAL A 144 -3.38 2.62 10.58
C VAL A 144 -2.06 1.87 10.57
N HIS A 145 -1.88 0.97 11.55
CA HIS A 145 -0.79 0.02 11.59
C HIS A 145 -1.35 -1.35 11.19
N LEU A 146 -1.00 -1.80 9.99
CA LEU A 146 -1.46 -3.03 9.38
C LEU A 146 -0.40 -4.11 9.57
N TYR A 147 -0.83 -5.34 9.77
CA TYR A 147 -0.01 -6.50 9.50
C TYR A 147 -0.54 -7.22 8.26
N TYR A 148 0.37 -7.70 7.42
CA TYR A 148 0.03 -8.46 6.22
C TYR A 148 -0.31 -9.91 6.59
N ARG A 149 -1.45 -10.39 6.09
CA ARG A 149 -1.94 -11.75 6.24
C ARG A 149 -1.35 -12.61 5.15
N ASP A 150 -0.17 -13.16 5.41
CA ASP A 150 0.33 -14.26 4.60
C ASP A 150 -0.69 -15.42 4.66
N SER A 151 -0.92 -16.09 3.54
CA SER A 151 -1.57 -17.41 3.46
C SER A 151 -1.10 -18.42 4.53
N LEU A 152 0.12 -18.26 5.05
CA LEU A 152 0.73 -19.08 6.10
C LEU A 152 0.58 -18.54 7.53
N HIS A 153 -0.17 -17.45 7.74
CA HIS A 153 -0.31 -16.79 9.04
C HIS A 153 -0.81 -17.72 10.16
N GLY A 154 -1.68 -18.70 9.85
CA GLY A 154 -2.15 -19.72 10.79
C GLY A 154 -1.08 -20.69 11.31
N TYR A 155 0.15 -20.61 10.77
CA TYR A 155 1.25 -21.50 11.11
C TYR A 155 2.42 -20.80 11.82
N GLY A 156 2.21 -19.60 12.38
CA GLY A 156 3.16 -18.95 13.30
C GLY A 156 4.30 -18.19 12.63
N LYS A 157 4.15 -17.77 11.38
CA LYS A 157 5.17 -17.04 10.61
C LYS A 157 5.27 -15.56 11.03
N ASP A 158 6.48 -14.99 10.99
CA ASP A 158 6.72 -13.56 11.13
C ASP A 158 5.90 -12.78 10.08
N THR A 159 5.03 -11.89 10.55
CA THR A 159 4.25 -11.00 9.69
C THR A 159 5.02 -9.71 9.45
N VAL A 160 4.83 -9.14 8.27
CA VAL A 160 5.43 -7.87 7.90
C VAL A 160 4.41 -6.77 8.16
N TYR A 161 4.88 -5.68 8.74
CA TYR A 161 4.02 -4.58 9.17
C TYR A 161 4.17 -3.38 8.27
N LEU A 162 3.06 -2.72 8.02
CA LEU A 162 2.96 -1.52 7.21
C LEU A 162 2.18 -0.46 7.98
N ARG A 163 2.77 0.73 8.17
CA ARG A 163 2.04 1.86 8.72
C ARG A 163 1.65 2.83 7.62
N VAL A 164 0.36 3.13 7.53
CA VAL A 164 -0.19 3.99 6.49
C VAL A 164 -0.82 5.20 7.13
N PHE A 165 -0.50 6.37 6.60
CA PHE A 165 -0.97 7.67 7.05
C PHE A 165 -1.75 8.35 5.92
N ASN A 166 -2.93 8.87 6.25
CA ASN A 166 -3.81 9.57 5.34
C ASN A 166 -3.91 11.05 5.74
N ALA A 167 -3.61 11.96 4.83
CA ALA A 167 -3.70 13.39 5.07
C ALA A 167 -4.62 14.10 4.07
N HIS A 168 -5.29 15.13 4.58
CA HIS A 168 -5.74 16.25 3.78
C HIS A 168 -5.12 17.48 4.44
N LEU A 169 -4.06 18.05 3.87
CA LEU A 169 -3.37 19.20 4.50
C LEU A 169 -4.09 20.52 4.18
N LYS A 170 -3.74 21.61 4.88
CA LYS A 170 -4.40 22.91 4.70
C LYS A 170 -4.39 23.36 3.23
N ALA A 171 -5.57 23.53 2.64
CA ALA A 171 -5.75 24.12 1.32
C ALA A 171 -5.44 25.62 1.29
N GLY A 172 -5.18 26.16 0.11
CA GLY A 172 -4.86 27.58 -0.10
C GLY A 172 -3.38 27.82 -0.43
N SER A 173 -3.08 29.05 -0.86
CA SER A 173 -1.77 29.45 -1.40
C SER A 173 -1.10 30.59 -0.63
N GLN A 174 -1.66 30.99 0.52
CA GLN A 174 -1.03 32.01 1.35
C GLN A 174 0.09 31.38 2.18
N THR A 175 1.09 32.18 2.58
CA THR A 175 2.16 31.72 3.48
C THR A 175 1.61 31.18 4.81
N SER A 176 0.48 31.71 5.29
CA SER A 176 -0.26 31.17 6.44
C SER A 176 -0.76 29.74 6.21
N ASP A 177 -1.20 29.41 4.98
CA ASP A 177 -1.63 28.07 4.60
C ASP A 177 -0.45 27.11 4.56
N GLU A 178 0.67 27.51 3.93
CA GLU A 178 1.93 26.75 3.90
C GLU A 178 2.45 26.44 5.31
N ASN A 179 2.40 27.43 6.22
CA ASN A 179 2.80 27.25 7.62
C ASN A 179 1.91 26.24 8.35
N LEU A 180 0.59 26.25 8.09
CA LEU A 180 -0.33 25.26 8.66
C LEU A 180 -0.10 23.85 8.10
N ARG A 181 0.23 23.72 6.80
CA ARG A 181 0.68 22.44 6.23
C ARG A 181 1.96 21.95 6.91
N ASN A 182 2.94 22.84 7.10
CA ASN A 182 4.22 22.49 7.73
C ASN A 182 4.05 22.07 9.18
N LYS A 183 3.17 22.75 9.93
CA LYS A 183 2.81 22.35 11.29
C LYS A 183 2.28 20.93 11.37
N ALA A 184 1.44 20.52 10.41
CA ALA A 184 0.92 19.15 10.34
C ALA A 184 2.02 18.13 9.99
N ALA A 185 2.92 18.47 9.05
CA ALA A 185 4.07 17.63 8.71
C ALA A 185 5.02 17.45 9.92
N GLN A 186 5.32 18.52 10.66
CA GLN A 186 6.12 18.46 11.89
C GLN A 186 5.47 17.58 12.95
N ALA A 187 4.14 17.69 13.14
CA ALA A 187 3.40 16.84 14.05
C ALA A 187 3.50 15.36 13.67
N LEU A 188 3.46 15.03 12.38
CA LEU A 188 3.67 13.66 11.89
C LEU A 188 5.08 13.14 12.21
N ILE A 189 6.13 13.91 11.92
CA ILE A 189 7.51 13.52 12.23
C ILE A 189 7.69 13.30 13.73
N THR A 190 7.22 14.22 14.58
CA THR A 190 7.28 14.08 16.04
C THR A 190 6.47 12.87 16.52
N TYR A 191 5.29 12.63 15.96
CA TYR A 191 4.47 11.47 16.31
C TYR A 191 5.19 10.16 15.98
N MET A 192 5.79 10.04 14.80
CA MET A 192 6.56 8.85 14.41
C MET A 192 7.80 8.64 15.29
N TYR A 193 8.47 9.72 15.71
CA TYR A 193 9.59 9.65 16.64
C TYR A 193 9.16 9.11 18.02
N GLN A 194 8.02 9.57 18.53
CA GLN A 194 7.48 9.15 19.83
C GLN A 194 6.80 7.78 19.81
N ASN A 195 6.36 7.33 18.63
CA ASN A 195 5.63 6.08 18.44
C ASN A 195 6.30 5.22 17.35
N PRO A 196 7.56 4.76 17.56
CA PRO A 196 8.28 3.99 16.56
C PRO A 196 7.54 2.69 16.28
N SER A 197 7.31 2.40 15.00
CA SER A 197 6.49 1.27 14.56
C SER A 197 6.95 0.79 13.19
N GLY A 198 8.02 0.00 13.17
CA GLY A 198 8.58 -0.56 11.94
C GLY A 198 9.13 0.48 10.95
N ALA A 199 9.87 0.00 9.96
CA ALA A 199 10.49 0.86 8.97
C ALA A 199 9.54 1.18 7.78
N HIS A 200 8.57 0.30 7.48
CA HIS A 200 7.68 0.41 6.33
C HIS A 200 6.53 1.39 6.58
N ARG A 201 6.59 2.54 5.91
CA ARG A 201 5.63 3.63 6.10
C ARG A 201 5.20 4.22 4.76
N ILE A 202 3.92 4.53 4.65
CA ILE A 202 3.32 5.23 3.51
C ILE A 202 2.61 6.46 4.05
N PHE A 203 2.83 7.60 3.42
CA PHE A 203 2.09 8.84 3.66
C PHE A 203 1.44 9.26 2.35
N GLY A 204 0.11 9.14 2.28
CA GLY A 204 -0.64 9.49 1.09
C GLY A 204 -1.79 10.44 1.40
N GLY A 205 -2.17 11.24 0.42
CA GLY A 205 -3.25 12.20 0.61
C GLY A 205 -3.28 13.33 -0.39
N ASP A 206 -4.24 14.22 -0.19
CA ASP A 206 -4.26 15.56 -0.77
C ASP A 206 -3.42 16.48 0.11
N PHE A 207 -2.23 16.82 -0.39
CA PHE A 207 -1.29 17.65 0.37
C PHE A 207 -1.50 19.13 0.15
N ASN A 208 -2.28 19.55 -0.86
CA ASN A 208 -2.42 20.96 -1.23
C ASN A 208 -1.06 21.68 -1.42
N VAL A 209 0.00 20.94 -1.76
CA VAL A 209 1.36 21.47 -1.95
C VAL A 209 1.59 21.76 -3.42
N LYS A 210 2.06 22.97 -3.71
CA LYS A 210 2.28 23.47 -5.06
C LYS A 210 3.72 23.29 -5.53
N THR A 211 4.68 23.19 -4.62
CA THR A 211 6.09 23.01 -4.97
C THR A 211 6.81 22.12 -3.97
N SER A 212 7.77 21.34 -4.47
CA SER A 212 8.64 20.53 -3.60
C SER A 212 9.46 21.38 -2.62
N GLN A 213 9.57 22.70 -2.82
CA GLN A 213 10.27 23.60 -1.89
C GLN A 213 9.39 24.13 -0.76
N GLU A 214 8.09 23.80 -0.72
CA GLU A 214 7.27 24.18 0.43
C GLU A 214 7.83 23.56 1.73
N PRO A 215 7.81 24.32 2.85
CA PRO A 215 8.39 23.85 4.11
C PRO A 215 7.82 22.49 4.58
N CYS A 216 6.53 22.26 4.34
CA CYS A 216 5.88 21.01 4.72
C CYS A 216 6.45 19.79 3.98
N TYR A 217 6.70 19.93 2.67
CA TYR A 217 7.29 18.88 1.85
C TYR A 217 8.73 18.60 2.28
N GLN A 218 9.50 19.66 2.54
CA GLN A 218 10.87 19.55 3.05
C GLN A 218 10.93 18.87 4.42
N THR A 219 10.00 19.15 5.32
CA THR A 219 9.89 18.44 6.61
C THR A 219 9.70 16.93 6.42
N LEU A 220 9.02 16.49 5.36
CA LEU A 220 8.77 15.07 5.08
C LEU A 220 9.95 14.38 4.40
N VAL A 221 10.59 15.04 3.42
CA VAL A 221 11.65 14.43 2.60
C VAL A 221 13.07 14.70 3.09
N ASN A 222 13.26 15.72 3.93
CA ASN A 222 14.53 16.09 4.54
C ASN A 222 14.41 16.31 6.07
N PRO A 223 13.84 15.37 6.84
CA PRO A 223 13.78 15.51 8.29
C PRO A 223 15.18 15.39 8.91
N ALA A 224 15.38 16.06 10.05
CA ALA A 224 16.64 15.99 10.81
C ALA A 224 17.03 14.55 11.20
N ASN A 225 16.04 13.74 11.61
CA ASN A 225 16.22 12.30 11.77
C ASN A 225 15.88 11.61 10.44
N THR A 226 16.92 11.25 9.69
CA THR A 226 16.81 10.64 8.36
C THR A 226 16.09 9.30 8.37
N SER A 227 16.04 8.57 9.49
CA SER A 227 15.24 7.34 9.59
C SER A 227 13.73 7.58 9.48
N LEU A 228 13.27 8.83 9.69
CA LEU A 228 11.87 9.21 9.58
C LEU A 228 11.48 9.74 8.20
N ARG A 229 12.43 9.81 7.27
CA ARG A 229 12.25 10.33 5.92
C ARG A 229 11.19 9.59 5.12
N PHE A 230 10.46 10.36 4.32
CA PHE A 230 9.69 9.88 3.18
C PHE A 230 10.34 10.29 1.86
N ASN A 231 10.07 9.54 0.80
CA ASN A 231 10.54 9.78 -0.55
C ASN A 231 9.35 9.80 -1.50
N ASP A 232 9.45 10.62 -2.54
CA ASP A 232 8.57 10.58 -3.70
C ASP A 232 9.02 9.43 -4.63
N PRO A 233 8.22 8.37 -4.82
CA PRO A 233 8.61 7.22 -5.64
C PRO A 233 8.98 7.56 -7.08
N ILE A 234 8.45 8.67 -7.62
CA ILE A 234 8.73 9.10 -8.99
C ILE A 234 9.81 10.17 -9.08
N ASN A 235 10.34 10.63 -7.94
CA ASN A 235 11.37 11.65 -7.83
C ASN A 235 11.13 12.83 -8.79
N LYS A 236 9.97 13.50 -8.63
CA LYS A 236 9.59 14.66 -9.45
C LYS A 236 9.56 15.95 -8.61
N PRO A 237 10.69 16.43 -8.07
CA PRO A 237 10.73 17.75 -7.45
C PRO A 237 10.47 18.85 -8.50
N GLY A 238 9.98 20.00 -8.06
CA GLY A 238 9.67 21.12 -8.95
C GLY A 238 8.50 21.96 -8.45
N ASN A 239 8.09 22.92 -9.29
CA ASN A 239 6.83 23.63 -9.14
C ASN A 239 5.76 22.86 -9.91
N TRP A 240 4.76 22.35 -9.19
CA TRP A 240 3.70 21.50 -9.72
C TRP A 240 2.42 22.23 -10.08
N ASN A 241 2.32 23.53 -9.78
CA ASN A 241 1.17 24.35 -10.16
C ASN A 241 1.43 25.04 -11.49
N ASN A 242 0.52 24.83 -12.45
CA ASN A 242 0.49 25.48 -13.76
C ASN A 242 1.85 25.40 -14.50
N VAL A 243 2.43 24.19 -14.52
CA VAL A 243 3.67 23.91 -15.24
C VAL A 243 3.50 22.71 -16.17
N TYR A 244 3.46 22.96 -17.47
CA TYR A 244 3.28 21.92 -18.51
C TYR A 244 4.26 20.75 -18.42
N ALA A 245 5.50 20.97 -17.94
CA ALA A 245 6.48 19.91 -17.75
C ALA A 245 6.04 18.85 -16.71
N HIS A 246 5.12 19.19 -15.81
CA HIS A 246 4.55 18.32 -14.79
C HIS A 246 3.17 17.75 -15.16
N ARG A 247 2.66 18.00 -16.37
CA ARG A 247 1.32 17.56 -16.81
C ARG A 247 0.99 16.08 -16.60
N TYR A 248 1.97 15.18 -16.68
CA TYR A 248 1.77 13.73 -16.47
C TYR A 248 1.54 13.34 -15.00
N VAL A 249 1.74 14.27 -14.07
CA VAL A 249 1.60 14.04 -12.62
C VAL A 249 0.56 14.96 -11.99
N HIS A 250 -0.13 15.80 -12.76
CA HIS A 250 -1.23 16.60 -12.24
C HIS A 250 -2.42 15.70 -11.84
N THR A 251 -3.09 16.09 -10.77
CA THR A 251 -4.17 15.38 -10.11
C THR A 251 -5.41 16.25 -9.94
N GLN A 252 -5.32 17.57 -10.12
CA GLN A 252 -6.43 18.52 -10.07
C GLN A 252 -6.22 19.59 -11.17
N SER A 253 -7.26 20.18 -11.77
CA SER A 253 -8.68 19.81 -11.68
C SER A 253 -9.14 18.95 -12.87
N THR A 254 -10.09 18.05 -12.64
CA THR A 254 -10.77 17.32 -13.73
C THR A 254 -11.64 18.21 -14.62
N ARG A 255 -11.82 19.49 -14.27
CA ARG A 255 -12.64 20.48 -14.98
C ARG A 255 -11.81 21.71 -15.33
N ASP A 256 -12.02 22.23 -16.54
CA ASP A 256 -11.50 23.50 -17.01
C ASP A 256 -12.12 24.71 -16.28
N ILE A 257 -13.41 24.66 -15.96
CA ILE A 257 -14.13 25.70 -15.22
C ILE A 257 -14.79 25.16 -13.96
N GLN A 258 -15.11 26.04 -13.01
CA GLN A 258 -15.91 25.66 -11.84
C GLN A 258 -17.30 25.18 -12.27
N THR A 259 -17.76 24.06 -11.73
CA THR A 259 -19.09 23.50 -12.04
C THR A 259 -19.94 23.33 -10.79
N ASN A 260 -21.20 22.94 -10.96
CA ASN A 260 -22.10 22.55 -9.86
C ASN A 260 -22.28 23.68 -8.82
N GLY A 261 -22.45 24.92 -9.30
CA GLY A 261 -22.63 26.09 -8.44
C GLY A 261 -21.38 26.51 -7.66
N GLY A 262 -20.19 26.09 -8.11
CA GLY A 262 -18.92 26.33 -7.42
C GLY A 262 -18.59 25.26 -6.39
N CYS A 263 -19.32 24.15 -6.34
CA CYS A 263 -18.91 22.99 -5.56
C CYS A 263 -17.55 22.49 -6.09
N PHE A 264 -17.45 22.10 -7.37
CA PHE A 264 -16.22 21.51 -7.92
C PHE A 264 -15.27 22.58 -8.47
N SER A 265 -13.98 22.45 -8.17
CA SER A 265 -12.94 23.39 -8.64
C SER A 265 -12.75 23.29 -10.16
N GLY A 266 -12.41 24.41 -10.79
CA GLY A 266 -11.99 24.48 -12.21
C GLY A 266 -10.47 24.64 -12.34
N GLY A 267 -10.01 25.05 -13.52
CA GLY A 267 -8.60 25.33 -13.81
C GLY A 267 -7.96 24.35 -14.81
N GLY A 268 -8.56 23.18 -15.00
CA GLY A 268 -8.02 22.08 -15.80
C GLY A 268 -6.91 21.32 -15.07
N LEU A 269 -6.36 20.23 -15.66
CA LEU A 269 -5.34 19.41 -14.98
C LEU A 269 -3.98 20.12 -14.94
N ASP A 270 -3.78 20.98 -13.94
CA ASP A 270 -2.63 21.89 -13.81
C ASP A 270 -1.90 21.81 -12.45
N ASP A 271 -2.37 20.99 -11.50
CA ASP A 271 -1.82 20.88 -10.15
C ASP A 271 -1.50 19.42 -9.73
N ARG A 272 -0.37 19.16 -9.06
CA ARG A 272 -0.08 17.87 -8.36
C ARG A 272 -0.33 17.99 -6.86
N LEU A 273 -1.59 17.92 -6.44
CA LEU A 273 -1.94 18.02 -5.01
C LEU A 273 -1.93 16.67 -4.31
N ASP A 274 -2.32 15.60 -5.02
CA ASP A 274 -2.46 14.26 -4.46
C ASP A 274 -1.16 13.48 -4.65
N GLN A 275 -0.63 12.95 -3.55
CA GLN A 275 0.69 12.31 -3.55
C GLN A 275 0.69 11.07 -2.65
N ILE A 276 1.59 10.13 -2.96
CA ILE A 276 1.91 8.98 -2.12
C ILE A 276 3.43 9.00 -1.93
N LEU A 277 3.87 9.30 -0.73
CA LEU A 277 5.28 9.23 -0.33
C LEU A 277 5.51 7.96 0.50
N VAL A 278 6.73 7.44 0.45
CA VAL A 278 7.08 6.15 1.07
C VAL A 278 8.39 6.27 1.84
N SER A 279 8.56 5.54 2.94
CA SER A 279 9.84 5.56 3.68
C SER A 279 10.98 4.92 2.88
N ASP A 280 12.23 5.20 3.27
CA ASP A 280 13.45 4.60 2.69
C ASP A 280 13.38 3.06 2.63
N ALA A 281 12.70 2.44 3.60
CA ALA A 281 12.53 1.00 3.65
C ALA A 281 11.75 0.45 2.44
N LEU A 282 10.85 1.22 1.84
CA LEU A 282 10.07 0.79 0.67
C LEU A 282 10.81 1.00 -0.65
N THR A 283 11.92 1.73 -0.66
CA THR A 283 12.67 2.07 -1.89
C THR A 283 14.00 1.33 -2.01
N SER A 284 14.51 0.75 -0.92
CA SER A 284 15.83 0.10 -0.90
C SER A 284 15.88 -1.28 -1.56
N GLY A 285 14.72 -1.88 -1.91
CA GLY A 285 14.63 -3.18 -2.60
C GLY A 285 15.08 -4.39 -1.78
N GLN A 286 15.39 -4.22 -0.50
CA GLN A 286 15.81 -5.28 0.43
C GLN A 286 14.74 -5.59 1.49
N ALA A 287 13.58 -4.94 1.39
CA ALA A 287 12.55 -4.98 2.40
C ALA A 287 11.37 -5.86 1.99
N ALA A 288 10.66 -6.37 2.99
CA ALA A 288 9.43 -7.12 2.83
C ALA A 288 8.35 -6.38 2.04
N PHE A 289 8.39 -5.05 2.04
CA PHE A 289 7.59 -4.20 1.18
C PHE A 289 8.52 -3.39 0.30
N THR A 290 8.37 -3.51 -1.03
CA THR A 290 9.16 -2.75 -1.99
C THR A 290 8.23 -2.12 -3.03
N VAL A 291 8.34 -0.81 -3.25
CA VAL A 291 7.60 -0.14 -4.33
C VAL A 291 8.05 -0.71 -5.67
N LEU A 292 7.08 -1.12 -6.49
CA LEU A 292 7.34 -1.58 -7.83
C LEU A 292 7.65 -0.39 -8.75
N PRO A 293 8.80 -0.37 -9.42
CA PRO A 293 9.14 0.70 -10.36
C PRO A 293 8.06 0.89 -11.43
N SER A 294 7.86 2.14 -11.85
CA SER A 294 6.93 2.50 -12.94
C SER A 294 5.45 2.13 -12.71
N THR A 295 5.04 1.86 -11.47
CA THR A 295 3.62 1.57 -11.14
C THR A 295 2.88 2.77 -10.55
N TYR A 296 3.61 3.80 -10.11
CA TYR A 296 3.03 5.06 -9.66
C TYR A 296 2.36 5.76 -10.84
N ARG A 297 1.05 5.98 -10.76
CA ARG A 297 0.26 6.60 -11.83
C ARG A 297 -0.89 7.42 -11.29
N VAL A 298 -1.23 8.49 -12.03
CA VAL A 298 -2.48 9.23 -11.84
C VAL A 298 -3.51 8.66 -12.82
N ILE A 299 -4.56 8.02 -12.32
CA ILE A 299 -5.54 7.33 -13.17
C ILE A 299 -6.36 8.38 -13.93
N GLY A 300 -6.45 8.23 -15.25
CA GLY A 300 -7.19 9.13 -16.14
C GLY A 300 -6.37 10.30 -16.69
N ASN A 301 -5.18 10.57 -16.16
CA ASN A 301 -4.30 11.60 -16.70
C ASN A 301 -3.42 11.02 -17.82
N ASP A 302 -3.64 11.48 -19.05
CA ASP A 302 -2.84 11.13 -20.23
C ASP A 302 -1.71 12.14 -20.54
N GLY A 303 -1.62 13.22 -19.76
CA GLY A 303 -0.73 14.34 -19.98
C GLY A 303 -1.06 15.21 -21.19
N GLN A 304 -2.28 15.15 -21.72
CA GLN A 304 -2.75 15.96 -22.86
C GLN A 304 -3.79 17.01 -22.47
N HIS A 305 -4.32 16.95 -21.24
CA HIS A 305 -5.40 17.81 -20.74
C HIS A 305 -4.88 18.87 -19.75
N PHE A 306 -3.66 19.37 -19.96
CA PHE A 306 -3.13 20.50 -19.19
C PHE A 306 -4.00 21.74 -19.43
N ASP A 307 -4.47 22.38 -18.34
CA ASP A 307 -5.46 23.48 -18.36
C ASP A 307 -6.78 23.14 -19.08
N ASP A 308 -7.11 21.85 -19.24
CA ASP A 308 -8.33 21.38 -19.89
C ASP A 308 -9.10 20.38 -19.00
N ALA A 309 -10.39 20.20 -19.29
CA ALA A 309 -11.20 19.20 -18.63
C ALA A 309 -10.73 17.79 -19.01
N ILE A 310 -10.74 16.85 -18.08
CA ILE A 310 -10.18 15.50 -18.31
C ILE A 310 -10.93 14.72 -19.41
N ASN A 311 -12.17 15.09 -19.68
CA ASN A 311 -13.03 14.47 -20.68
C ASN A 311 -13.17 15.30 -21.97
N ALA A 312 -12.40 16.39 -22.11
CA ALA A 312 -12.27 17.08 -23.37
C ALA A 312 -11.49 16.24 -24.39
N ASN A 313 -11.52 16.64 -25.66
CA ASN A 313 -10.57 16.26 -26.72
C ASN A 313 -10.16 14.77 -26.88
N GLY A 314 -10.96 13.82 -26.37
CA GLY A 314 -10.79 12.38 -26.63
C GLY A 314 -9.79 11.65 -25.73
N ASN A 315 -9.79 11.90 -24.41
CA ASN A 315 -9.01 11.11 -23.46
C ASN A 315 -9.36 9.62 -23.50
N SER A 316 -8.37 8.77 -23.76
CA SER A 316 -8.51 7.30 -23.87
C SER A 316 -7.58 6.53 -22.91
N SER A 317 -7.00 7.22 -21.92
CA SER A 317 -6.13 6.59 -20.91
C SER A 317 -6.84 5.56 -20.03
N VAL A 318 -8.17 5.64 -19.95
CA VAL A 318 -9.05 4.70 -19.27
C VAL A 318 -10.31 4.48 -20.12
N PRO A 319 -11.06 3.38 -19.91
CA PRO A 319 -12.35 3.19 -20.57
C PRO A 319 -13.30 4.37 -20.32
N ALA A 320 -14.13 4.72 -21.32
CA ALA A 320 -14.99 5.91 -21.26
C ALA A 320 -15.93 5.95 -20.04
N ASN A 321 -16.42 4.79 -19.58
CA ASN A 321 -17.23 4.72 -18.36
C ASN A 321 -16.44 5.07 -17.09
N VAL A 322 -15.15 4.74 -17.05
CA VAL A 322 -14.24 5.10 -15.96
C VAL A 322 -13.87 6.58 -16.05
N LEU A 323 -13.62 7.12 -17.24
CA LEU A 323 -13.35 8.54 -17.44
C LEU A 323 -14.51 9.42 -16.95
N ASN A 324 -15.74 9.06 -17.35
CA ASN A 324 -16.95 9.73 -16.86
C ASN A 324 -17.12 9.58 -15.35
N ALA A 325 -16.74 8.44 -14.78
CA ALA A 325 -16.77 8.25 -13.33
C ALA A 325 -15.76 9.17 -12.62
N LEU A 326 -14.53 9.31 -13.14
CA LEU A 326 -13.53 10.22 -12.57
C LEU A 326 -14.06 11.66 -12.55
N TYR A 327 -14.57 12.14 -13.68
CA TYR A 327 -15.17 13.47 -13.78
C TYR A 327 -16.35 13.67 -12.82
N ASN A 328 -17.26 12.69 -12.72
CA ASN A 328 -18.45 12.80 -11.88
C ASN A 328 -18.20 12.62 -10.38
N LEU A 329 -17.11 11.95 -9.99
CA LEU A 329 -16.81 11.70 -8.59
C LEU A 329 -16.14 12.92 -7.94
N SER A 330 -15.12 13.49 -8.58
CA SER A 330 -14.24 14.48 -7.94
C SER A 330 -13.64 15.45 -8.95
N ASP A 331 -13.25 16.63 -8.46
CA ASP A 331 -12.32 17.53 -9.14
C ASP A 331 -10.87 17.03 -9.06
N HIS A 332 -10.59 15.99 -8.26
CA HIS A 332 -9.29 15.32 -8.21
C HIS A 332 -9.26 13.99 -9.00
N LEU A 333 -8.06 13.45 -9.19
CA LEU A 333 -7.79 12.12 -9.73
C LEU A 333 -7.14 11.18 -8.71
N PRO A 334 -7.45 9.87 -8.76
CA PRO A 334 -6.82 8.90 -7.90
C PRO A 334 -5.37 8.66 -8.31
N VAL A 335 -4.49 8.69 -7.32
CA VAL A 335 -3.07 8.31 -7.47
C VAL A 335 -2.89 6.92 -6.90
N VAL A 336 -2.22 6.03 -7.63
CA VAL A 336 -1.93 4.68 -7.17
C VAL A 336 -0.45 4.34 -7.30
N VAL A 337 0.02 3.42 -6.46
CA VAL A 337 1.33 2.78 -6.56
C VAL A 337 1.21 1.31 -6.14
N ASP A 338 1.98 0.44 -6.78
CA ASP A 338 2.02 -0.98 -6.44
C ASP A 338 3.25 -1.29 -5.58
N ILE A 339 3.05 -2.15 -4.60
CA ILE A 339 4.06 -2.55 -3.63
C ILE A 339 4.16 -4.06 -3.67
N ALA A 340 5.33 -4.57 -4.05
CA ALA A 340 5.66 -5.97 -3.89
C ALA A 340 5.74 -6.29 -2.41
N VAL A 341 5.02 -7.34 -2.01
CA VAL A 341 5.13 -7.94 -0.68
C VAL A 341 5.93 -9.22 -0.82
N GLU A 342 7.19 -9.12 -0.43
CA GLU A 342 8.00 -10.30 -0.18
C GLU A 342 7.67 -10.76 1.23
N SER A 343 6.71 -11.67 1.34
CA SER A 343 6.57 -12.39 2.59
C SER A 343 7.90 -13.12 2.80
N PRO A 344 8.60 -12.93 3.94
CA PRO A 344 9.90 -13.54 4.15
C PRO A 344 9.77 -15.01 3.78
N ASN A 345 10.59 -15.52 2.87
CA ASN A 345 10.80 -16.97 2.82
C ASN A 345 11.05 -17.44 4.25
N VAL A 346 10.84 -18.73 4.55
CA VAL A 346 11.45 -19.31 5.75
C VAL A 346 12.91 -18.92 5.68
N SER A 347 13.26 -17.92 6.47
CA SER A 347 14.60 -17.39 6.41
C SER A 347 15.41 -18.55 6.93
N LEU A 348 16.55 -18.81 6.30
CA LEU A 348 17.58 -19.70 6.83
C LEU A 348 17.93 -19.36 8.31
N VAL A 349 17.44 -18.23 8.82
CA VAL A 349 17.38 -17.84 10.23
C VAL A 349 16.66 -18.84 11.15
N ASP A 350 15.70 -19.67 10.69
CA ASP A 350 15.05 -20.65 11.57
C ASP A 350 15.79 -22.01 11.65
N LEU A 351 16.74 -22.27 10.74
CA LEU A 351 17.61 -23.45 10.83
C LEU A 351 18.61 -23.37 12.00
N LYS A 352 18.91 -22.16 12.49
CA LYS A 352 19.76 -21.98 13.67
C LYS A 352 19.07 -22.36 14.97
N GLN A 353 17.74 -22.25 15.09
CA GLN A 353 17.03 -22.70 16.29
C GLN A 353 17.00 -24.23 16.39
N TRP A 354 16.82 -24.91 15.26
CA TRP A 354 16.75 -26.38 15.19
C TRP A 354 18.08 -27.06 14.93
N HIS A 355 19.12 -26.27 14.62
CA HIS A 355 20.44 -26.75 14.24
C HIS A 355 20.34 -27.88 13.19
N CYS A 356 19.57 -27.64 12.13
CA CYS A 356 19.35 -28.60 11.07
C CYS A 356 19.94 -28.14 9.74
N GLN A 357 20.24 -29.13 8.91
CA GLN A 357 20.75 -29.00 7.55
C GLN A 357 19.73 -29.60 6.60
N ILE A 358 19.42 -28.88 5.52
CA ILE A 358 18.58 -29.38 4.43
C ILE A 358 19.49 -29.68 3.24
N LEU A 359 19.37 -30.88 2.70
CA LEU A 359 20.07 -31.38 1.53
C LEU A 359 19.04 -31.75 0.45
N GLY A 360 19.39 -31.60 -0.83
CA GLY A 360 18.52 -32.01 -1.95
C GLY A 360 17.84 -30.84 -2.67
N SER A 361 16.77 -31.15 -3.41
CA SER A 361 16.01 -30.20 -4.24
C SER A 361 14.61 -30.72 -4.55
N LEU A 362 13.72 -29.87 -5.07
CA LEU A 362 12.36 -30.29 -5.49
C LEU A 362 12.35 -31.53 -6.39
N THR A 363 13.31 -31.64 -7.32
CA THR A 363 13.32 -32.74 -8.30
C THR A 363 13.94 -34.02 -7.77
N GLN A 364 14.75 -33.96 -6.71
CA GLN A 364 15.48 -35.10 -6.14
C GLN A 364 14.92 -35.54 -4.78
N GLY A 365 14.00 -34.76 -4.21
CA GLY A 365 13.58 -34.89 -2.82
C GLY A 365 14.52 -34.14 -1.87
N PHE A 366 14.12 -34.09 -0.61
CA PHE A 366 14.88 -33.41 0.43
C PHE A 366 15.28 -34.38 1.52
N ARG A 367 16.47 -34.20 2.07
CA ARG A 367 16.91 -34.81 3.32
C ARG A 367 17.14 -33.71 4.33
N ILE A 368 16.43 -33.77 5.44
CA ILE A 368 16.59 -32.83 6.54
C ILE A 368 17.26 -33.56 7.68
N GLN A 369 18.37 -33.02 8.18
CA GLN A 369 19.17 -33.61 9.24
C GLN A 369 19.29 -32.64 10.41
N TRP A 370 19.02 -33.10 11.63
CA TRP A 370 19.16 -32.32 12.86
C TRP A 370 20.43 -32.74 13.61
N ASN A 371 21.09 -31.79 14.29
CA ASN A 371 22.22 -32.14 15.14
C ASN A 371 21.78 -32.91 16.43
N LYS A 372 20.52 -32.77 16.83
CA LYS A 372 19.88 -33.41 17.97
C LYS A 372 18.79 -34.38 17.52
N ASP A 373 18.51 -35.35 18.36
CA ASP A 373 17.41 -36.30 18.14
C ASP A 373 16.08 -35.58 18.28
N MET A 374 15.24 -35.70 17.25
CA MET A 374 13.92 -35.08 17.17
C MET A 374 12.79 -36.11 17.30
N SER A 375 13.09 -37.32 17.78
CA SER A 375 12.12 -38.39 17.97
C SER A 375 10.85 -37.91 18.69
N GLY A 376 9.68 -38.23 18.13
CA GLY A 376 8.37 -37.82 18.65
C GLY A 376 7.86 -36.45 18.17
N THR A 377 8.67 -35.69 17.43
CA THR A 377 8.20 -34.49 16.72
C THR A 377 7.24 -34.90 15.62
N THR A 378 6.02 -34.36 15.61
CA THR A 378 5.10 -34.59 14.49
C THR A 378 5.48 -33.69 13.32
N TYR A 379 5.35 -34.19 12.10
CA TYR A 379 5.52 -33.38 10.90
C TYR A 379 4.35 -33.57 9.92
N GLN A 380 4.14 -32.57 9.07
CA GLN A 380 3.15 -32.55 8.01
C GLN A 380 3.74 -31.82 6.80
N LEU A 381 3.91 -32.52 5.68
CA LEU A 381 4.24 -31.96 4.39
C LEU A 381 2.95 -31.56 3.67
N SER A 382 2.87 -30.34 3.15
CA SER A 382 1.73 -29.83 2.38
C SER A 382 2.18 -29.11 1.11
N ASN A 383 1.37 -29.07 0.06
CA ASN A 383 1.68 -28.30 -1.14
C ASN A 383 1.35 -26.79 -0.99
N GLY A 384 1.64 -26.00 -2.03
CA GLY A 384 1.35 -24.56 -2.12
C GLY A 384 -0.11 -24.16 -1.92
N LEU A 385 -1.04 -25.11 -1.99
CA LEU A 385 -2.48 -24.91 -1.78
C LEU A 385 -2.93 -25.37 -0.38
N GLY A 386 -2.00 -25.79 0.48
CA GLY A 386 -2.30 -26.29 1.83
C GLY A 386 -2.82 -27.73 1.88
N GLN A 387 -2.81 -28.47 0.77
CA GLN A 387 -3.19 -29.89 0.77
C GLN A 387 -2.08 -30.73 1.38
N VAL A 388 -2.44 -31.63 2.30
CA VAL A 388 -1.48 -32.52 2.97
C VAL A 388 -1.00 -33.59 1.98
N LEU A 389 0.31 -33.66 1.79
CA LEU A 389 0.98 -34.64 0.95
C LEU A 389 1.49 -35.83 1.78
N GLU A 390 2.04 -35.55 2.96
CA GLU A 390 2.61 -36.55 3.86
C GLU A 390 2.53 -36.04 5.31
N GLN A 391 2.44 -36.94 6.29
CA GLN A 391 2.53 -36.59 7.71
C GLN A 391 3.02 -37.78 8.53
N GLY A 392 3.66 -37.51 9.66
CA GLY A 392 4.17 -38.56 10.52
C GLY A 392 4.82 -38.03 11.79
N GLN A 393 5.62 -38.88 12.41
CA GLN A 393 6.49 -38.51 13.52
C GLN A 393 7.94 -38.82 13.15
N LEU A 394 8.85 -37.93 13.54
CA LEU A 394 10.27 -38.18 13.43
C LEU A 394 10.67 -39.31 14.39
N SER A 395 11.55 -40.18 13.92
CA SER A 395 12.09 -41.33 14.68
C SER A 395 13.58 -41.16 15.00
N GLY A 396 14.12 -39.95 14.80
CA GLY A 396 15.55 -39.72 14.96
C GLY A 396 15.97 -38.33 14.51
N LYS A 397 17.19 -38.26 13.97
CA LYS A 397 17.85 -37.03 13.51
C LYS A 397 17.64 -36.73 12.03
N GLN A 398 16.78 -37.45 11.33
CA GLN A 398 16.64 -37.31 9.89
C GLN A 398 15.19 -37.50 9.42
N LEU A 399 14.83 -36.75 8.39
CA LEU A 399 13.62 -36.92 7.60
C LEU A 399 13.99 -36.88 6.13
N ASP A 400 13.63 -37.92 5.39
CA ASP A 400 13.72 -37.96 3.95
C ASP A 400 12.33 -37.69 3.37
N LEU A 401 12.24 -36.72 2.47
CA LEU A 401 11.02 -36.32 1.78
C LEU A 401 11.16 -36.58 0.28
N PRO A 402 10.08 -37.04 -0.38
CA PRO A 402 10.11 -37.31 -1.81
C PRO A 402 10.28 -36.02 -2.64
N SER A 403 10.48 -36.17 -3.95
CA SER A 403 10.43 -35.05 -4.89
C SER A 403 9.07 -34.36 -4.85
N GLN A 404 9.04 -33.04 -5.01
CA GLN A 404 7.84 -32.22 -4.94
C GLN A 404 7.54 -31.58 -6.29
N GLN A 405 6.27 -31.56 -6.71
CA GLN A 405 5.83 -30.99 -8.00
C GLN A 405 5.62 -29.46 -7.95
N GLY A 406 6.31 -28.77 -7.05
CA GLY A 406 6.19 -27.33 -6.85
C GLY A 406 6.38 -26.94 -5.39
N LEU A 407 6.00 -25.71 -5.07
CA LEU A 407 6.09 -25.16 -3.73
C LEU A 407 5.46 -26.11 -2.70
N SER A 408 6.23 -26.47 -1.67
CA SER A 408 5.78 -27.34 -0.59
C SER A 408 6.25 -26.83 0.77
N TYR A 409 5.57 -27.24 1.84
CA TYR A 409 5.80 -26.80 3.20
C TYR A 409 5.87 -28.01 4.13
N LEU A 410 6.96 -28.17 4.85
CA LEU A 410 7.08 -29.10 5.95
C LEU A 410 6.80 -28.37 7.27
N ILE A 411 5.67 -28.66 7.87
CA ILE A 411 5.28 -28.19 9.19
C ILE A 411 5.78 -29.20 10.21
N MET A 412 6.43 -28.76 11.28
CA MET A 412 6.85 -29.60 12.40
C MET A 412 6.26 -29.07 13.69
N ALA A 413 5.89 -29.96 14.61
CA ALA A 413 5.46 -29.58 15.95
C ALA A 413 6.25 -30.38 16.99
N HIS A 414 7.08 -29.67 17.75
CA HIS A 414 7.81 -30.23 18.88
C HIS A 414 7.06 -29.97 20.18
N PRO A 415 6.93 -30.95 21.09
CA PRO A 415 6.26 -30.77 22.38
C PRO A 415 6.81 -29.62 23.23
N ILE A 416 8.11 -29.35 23.13
CA ILE A 416 8.82 -28.33 23.92
C ILE A 416 9.13 -27.06 23.12
N HIS A 417 9.35 -27.18 21.80
CA HIS A 417 9.87 -26.09 20.98
C HIS A 417 8.81 -25.44 20.08
N GLY A 418 7.54 -25.87 20.20
CA GLY A 418 6.43 -25.28 19.45
C GLY A 418 6.33 -25.78 18.01
N ARG A 419 5.53 -25.08 17.21
CA ARG A 419 5.32 -25.36 15.78
C ARG A 419 6.26 -24.53 14.91
N HIS A 420 6.75 -25.14 13.84
CA HIS A 420 7.71 -24.59 12.89
C HIS A 420 7.32 -24.95 11.48
N VAL A 421 7.66 -24.11 10.50
CA VAL A 421 7.36 -24.36 9.09
C VAL A 421 8.62 -24.19 8.27
N ILE A 422 8.94 -25.19 7.46
CA ILE A 422 10.04 -25.21 6.51
C ILE A 422 9.45 -25.16 5.10
N LYS A 423 9.76 -24.11 4.35
CA LYS A 423 9.37 -23.98 2.94
C LYS A 423 10.40 -24.72 2.09
N LEU A 424 9.95 -25.64 1.25
CA LEU A 424 10.77 -26.43 0.33
C LEU A 424 10.61 -25.86 -1.08
N LEU A 425 11.72 -25.40 -1.65
CA LEU A 425 11.83 -24.72 -2.96
C LEU A 425 12.94 -25.34 -3.81
#